data_AF-A0A021X8E9-F1
#
_entry.id   AF-A0A021X8E9-F1
#
_cell.length_a   1.000
_cell.length_b   1.000
_cell.length_c   1.000
_cell.angle_alpha   90.00
_cell.angle_beta   90.00
_cell.angle_gamma   90.00
#
_symmetry.space_group_name_H-M   'P 1'
#
loop_
_entity.id
_entity.type
_entity.pdbx_description
1 polymer ?
#
loop_
_entity_poly.entity_id
_entity_poly.type
_entity_poly.pdbx_seq_one_letter_code
_entity_poly.pdbx_strand_id
1 'polypeptide(L)' 'MLGAPAGGPETAHQILNTGTVPLKYLSISSMAATEICEYPDSGKFLAKTRLATGGRTEFRTIGRAGETVDYWEGEPGA' A
#
# COMPACT_ATOMS: atom_id res chain seq x y z
N MET A 1 18.54 12.25 2.08
CA MET A 1 17.54 11.21 2.39
C MET A 1 16.21 11.70 1.85
N LEU A 2 15.45 10.86 1.14
CA LEU A 2 14.07 11.16 0.77
C LEU A 2 13.17 10.65 1.92
N GLY A 3 12.31 11.51 2.45
CA GLY A 3 11.30 11.11 3.43
C GLY A 3 10.13 10.44 2.73
N ALA A 4 9.63 9.35 3.32
CA ALA A 4 8.42 8.65 2.89
C ALA A 4 7.34 8.71 3.99
N PRO A 5 6.86 9.91 4.38
CA PRO A 5 5.86 10.04 5.43
C PRO A 5 4.54 9.39 4.98
N ALA A 6 3.91 8.65 5.90
CA ALA A 6 2.53 8.22 5.71
C ALA A 6 1.61 9.46 5.61
N GLY A 7 0.63 9.40 4.72
CA GLY A 7 -0.25 10.52 4.40
C GLY A 7 -1.13 10.16 3.20
N GLY A 8 -1.85 11.15 2.68
CA GLY A 8 -2.66 10.99 1.48
C GLY A 8 -1.83 11.10 0.19
N PRO A 9 -2.50 11.24 -0.97
CA PRO A 9 -1.84 11.40 -2.26
C PRO A 9 -0.79 12.52 -2.32
N GLU A 10 -0.91 13.56 -1.48
CA GLU A 10 0.04 14.66 -1.37
C GLU A 10 1.42 14.26 -0.83
N THR A 11 1.54 13.11 -0.14
CA THR A 11 2.83 12.57 0.33
C THR A 11 3.32 11.39 -0.52
N ALA A 12 2.58 11.02 -1.56
CA ALA A 12 3.00 10.00 -2.49
C ALA A 12 4.30 10.41 -3.20
N HIS A 13 5.19 9.44 -3.39
CA HIS A 13 6.51 9.70 -3.94
C HIS A 13 6.96 8.53 -4.81
N GLN A 14 7.81 8.84 -5.78
CA GLN A 14 8.44 7.86 -6.64
C GLN A 14 9.88 8.27 -6.94
N ILE A 15 10.72 7.28 -7.17
CA ILE A 15 12.08 7.48 -7.66
C ILE A 15 12.14 6.87 -9.06
N LEU A 16 12.32 7.72 -10.06
CA LEU A 16 12.49 7.31 -11.45
C LEU A 16 13.96 7.44 -11.85
N ASN A 17 14.55 6.37 -12.37
CA ASN A 17 15.88 6.46 -12.97
C ASN A 17 15.78 7.02 -14.39
N THR A 18 16.10 8.30 -14.57
CA THR A 18 16.14 8.97 -15.88
C THR A 18 17.53 8.99 -16.52
N GLY A 19 18.51 8.30 -15.91
CA GLY A 19 19.88 8.21 -16.40
C GLY A 19 20.13 7.01 -17.32
N THR A 20 21.33 6.92 -17.87
CA THR A 20 21.78 5.82 -18.73
C THR A 20 22.57 4.74 -17.98
N VAL A 21 22.74 4.91 -16.65
CA VAL A 21 23.47 3.98 -15.78
C VAL A 21 22.57 3.50 -14.63
N PRO A 22 22.89 2.38 -13.95
CA PRO A 22 22.08 1.89 -12.85
C PRO A 22 22.03 2.83 -11.64
N LEU A 23 20.82 3.12 -11.15
CA LEU A 23 20.58 3.80 -9.87
C LEU A 23 20.63 2.78 -8.71
N LYS A 24 21.48 3.04 -7.71
CA LYS A 24 21.57 2.25 -6.47
C LYS A 24 21.01 3.08 -5.31
N TYR A 25 20.11 2.50 -4.52
CA TYR A 25 19.52 3.15 -3.34
C TYR A 25 19.33 2.15 -2.21
N LEU A 26 19.24 2.67 -0.98
CA LEU A 26 18.87 1.92 0.22
C LEU A 26 17.50 2.42 0.68
N SER A 27 16.56 1.51 0.90
CA SER A 27 15.25 1.81 1.47
C SER A 27 15.12 1.15 2.84
N ILE A 28 14.58 1.90 3.80
CA ILE A 28 14.35 1.44 5.17
C ILE A 28 12.87 1.68 5.47
N SER A 29 12.21 0.67 6.04
CA SER A 29 10.78 0.68 6.35
C SER A 29 10.53 0.14 7.74
N SER A 30 9.49 0.64 8.41
CA SER A 30 9.00 0.12 9.69
C SER A 30 8.40 -1.29 9.58
N MET A 31 8.12 -1.77 8.36
CA MET A 31 7.53 -3.09 8.11
C MET A 31 6.26 -3.33 8.94
N ALA A 32 5.34 -2.36 8.92
CA ALA A 32 4.10 -2.41 9.69
C ALA A 32 3.30 -3.70 9.45
N ALA A 33 2.61 -4.19 10.49
CA ALA A 33 1.83 -5.41 10.44
C ALA A 33 0.63 -5.31 9.47
N THR A 34 0.09 -4.11 9.28
CA THR A 34 -0.99 -3.82 8.34
C THR A 34 -0.63 -2.58 7.53
N GLU A 35 -0.92 -2.60 6.23
CA GLU A 35 -0.63 -1.50 5.32
C GLU A 35 -1.76 -1.33 4.29
N ILE A 36 -2.19 -0.08 4.12
CA ILE A 36 -2.93 0.39 2.95
C ILE A 36 -1.96 1.29 2.17
N CYS A 37 -1.68 0.93 0.92
CA CYS A 37 -0.81 1.69 0.03
C CYS A 37 -1.60 2.13 -1.20
N GLU A 38 -1.78 3.43 -1.36
CA GLU A 38 -2.48 4.03 -2.49
C GLU A 38 -1.52 4.31 -3.65
N TYR A 39 -2.01 4.14 -4.86
CA TYR A 39 -1.29 4.40 -6.11
C TYR A 39 -2.06 5.46 -6.92
N PRO A 40 -1.86 6.76 -6.63
CA PRO A 40 -2.65 7.86 -7.20
C PRO A 40 -2.72 7.85 -8.72
N ASP A 41 -1.58 7.63 -9.40
CA ASP A 41 -1.48 7.61 -10.87
C ASP A 41 -2.40 6.60 -11.55
N SER A 42 -2.82 5.55 -10.84
CA SER A 42 -3.64 4.47 -11.38
C SER A 42 -4.99 4.28 -10.68
N GLY A 43 -5.26 5.08 -9.64
CA GLY A 43 -6.42 4.96 -8.77
C GLY A 43 -6.52 3.62 -8.03
N LYS A 44 -5.40 2.90 -7.87
CA LYS A 44 -5.37 1.60 -7.18
C LYS A 44 -5.01 1.75 -5.71
N PHE A 45 -5.35 0.74 -4.91
CA PHE A 45 -4.80 0.54 -3.59
C PHE A 45 -4.32 -0.91 -3.42
N LEU A 46 -3.40 -1.11 -2.48
CA LEU A 46 -3.01 -2.40 -1.92
C LEU A 46 -3.42 -2.42 -0.45
N ALA A 47 -4.23 -3.40 -0.06
CA ALA A 47 -4.47 -3.74 1.35
C ALA A 47 -3.72 -5.02 1.67
N LYS A 48 -2.87 -5.01 2.71
CA LYS A 48 -2.18 -6.22 3.14
C LYS A 48 -1.96 -6.29 4.65
N THR A 49 -1.90 -7.51 5.16
CA THR A 49 -1.42 -7.83 6.50
C THR A 49 -0.15 -8.67 6.44
N ARG A 50 0.62 -8.65 7.52
CA ARG A 50 1.78 -9.52 7.71
C ARG A 50 1.77 -10.04 9.15
N LEU A 51 2.05 -11.32 9.31
CA LEU A 51 2.30 -11.90 10.61
C LEU A 51 3.53 -11.22 11.25
N ALA A 52 3.39 -10.82 12.52
CA ALA A 52 4.42 -10.12 13.29
C ALA A 52 5.76 -10.88 13.35
N THR A 53 5.73 -12.21 13.16
CA THR A 53 6.91 -13.10 13.15
C THR A 53 7.58 -13.21 11.78
N GLY A 54 7.25 -12.32 10.83
CA GLY A 54 7.89 -12.28 9.51
C GLY A 54 7.37 -13.31 8.51
N GLY A 55 6.30 -14.05 8.85
CA GLY A 55 5.70 -15.12 8.06
C GLY A 55 4.78 -14.69 6.91
N ARG A 56 4.02 -15.67 6.39
CA ARG A 56 3.09 -15.58 5.24
C ARG A 56 2.12 -14.41 5.40
N THR A 57 1.88 -13.68 4.31
CA THR A 57 0.80 -12.69 4.23
C THR A 57 -0.55 -13.39 4.38
N GLU A 58 -1.35 -13.00 5.38
CA GLU A 58 -2.67 -13.58 5.61
C GLU A 58 -3.73 -12.96 4.70
N PHE A 59 -3.61 -11.67 4.42
CA PHE A 59 -4.51 -10.94 3.54
C PHE A 59 -3.73 -10.05 2.58
N ARG A 60 -4.01 -10.13 1.28
CA ARG A 60 -3.42 -9.26 0.25
C ARG A 60 -4.38 -9.05 -0.92
N THR A 61 -4.84 -7.81 -1.08
CA THR A 61 -5.77 -7.44 -2.14
C THR A 61 -5.27 -6.18 -2.84
N ILE A 62 -5.34 -6.16 -4.18
CA ILE A 62 -5.14 -4.96 -4.99
C ILE A 62 -6.48 -4.66 -5.66
N GLY A 63 -6.99 -3.44 -5.46
CA GLY A 63 -8.27 -3.00 -6.01
C GLY A 63 -8.22 -1.54 -6.46
N ARG A 64 -9.36 -1.02 -6.91
CA ARG A 64 -9.62 0.41 -7.08
C ARG A 64 -10.73 0.81 -6.11
N ALA A 65 -10.67 2.01 -5.56
CA ALA A 65 -11.79 2.56 -4.81
C ALA A 65 -12.93 2.84 -5.82
N GLY A 66 -14.10 2.24 -5.64
CA GLY A 66 -15.20 2.40 -6.59
C GLY A 66 -16.53 1.87 -6.09
N GLU A 67 -16.55 0.62 -5.61
CA GLU A 67 -17.76 0.01 -5.07
C GLU A 67 -17.53 -0.26 -3.58
N THR A 68 -18.23 0.49 -2.75
CA THR A 68 -18.39 0.17 -1.32
C THR A 68 -19.67 -0.63 -1.18
N VAL A 69 -19.56 -1.80 -0.56
CA VAL A 69 -20.73 -2.58 -0.14
C VAL A 69 -21.28 -1.98 1.15
N ASP A 70 -22.58 -2.17 1.41
CA ASP A 70 -23.14 -1.83 2.71
C ASP A 70 -22.46 -2.66 3.81
N TYR A 71 -22.30 -2.09 5.01
CA TYR A 71 -21.59 -2.77 6.11
C TYR A 71 -22.20 -4.14 6.44
N TRP A 72 -23.52 -4.29 6.27
CA TRP A 72 -24.25 -5.54 6.52
C TRP A 72 -24.62 -6.29 5.24
N GLU A 73 -24.07 -5.91 4.08
CA GLU A 73 -24.36 -6.56 2.82
C GLU A 73 -23.97 -8.06 2.89
N GLY A 74 -24.96 -8.94 2.80
CA GLY A 74 -24.74 -10.39 2.88
C GLY A 74 -24.67 -10.95 4.30
N GLU A 75 -24.97 -10.16 5.34
CA GLU A 75 -24.98 -10.59 6.76
C GLU A 75 -26.40 -10.50 7.37
N PRO A 76 -27.24 -11.55 7.23
CA PRO A 76 -28.62 -11.53 7.73
C PRO A 76 -28.67 -11.55 9.27
N GLY A 77 -29.37 -10.58 9.86
CA GLY A 77 -29.64 -10.53 11.30
C GLY A 77 -28.57 -9.84 12.14
N ALA A 78 -27.63 -9.16 11.49
CA ALA A 78 -26.73 -8.22 12.13
C ALA A 78 -27.40 -6.85 12.37
#